data_AF-A0A7K3GLE5-F1
#
_entry.id   AF-A0A7K3GLE5-F1
#
_cell.length_a   1.000
_cell.length_b   1.000
_cell.length_c   1.000
_cell.angle_alpha   90.00
_cell.angle_beta   90.00
_cell.angle_gamma   90.00
#
_symmetry.space_group_name_H-M   'P 1'
#
loop_
_entity.id
_entity.type
_entity.pdbx_description
1 polymer ?
#
loop_
_entity_poly.entity_id
_entity_poly.type
_entity_poly.pdbx_seq_one_letter_code
_entity_poly.pdbx_strand_id
1 'polypeptide(L)'
;GRAAVVALFTTVNGKPLTVIATNDAARERGLKAGDLVRTAAKTLGGGGGGKPDVAQGGGQNPAAIGDAVDAVERLVADTAK
;
A
#
# COMPACT_ATOMS: atom_id res chain seq x y z
N GLY A 1 -12.12 -8.83 -14.96
CA GLY A 1 -12.50 -7.39 -14.83
C GLY A 1 -11.26 -6.52 -14.95
N ARG A 2 -11.38 -5.19 -15.02
CA ARG A 2 -10.22 -4.29 -15.04
C ARG A 2 -9.38 -4.47 -13.77
N ALA A 3 -8.05 -4.55 -13.90
CA ALA A 3 -7.13 -4.57 -12.77
C ALA A 3 -7.34 -3.32 -11.89
N ALA A 4 -7.47 -3.52 -10.57
CA ALA A 4 -7.73 -2.45 -9.62
C ALA A 4 -6.91 -2.64 -8.33
N VAL A 5 -6.36 -1.53 -7.85
CA VAL A 5 -5.70 -1.39 -6.56
C VAL A 5 -6.43 -0.28 -5.80
N VAL A 6 -6.77 -0.51 -4.54
CA VAL A 6 -7.32 0.50 -3.64
C VAL A 6 -6.38 0.61 -2.46
N ALA A 7 -5.84 1.81 -2.22
CA ALA A 7 -5.01 2.12 -1.06
C ALA A 7 -5.70 3.19 -0.22
N LEU A 8 -5.88 2.91 1.07
CA LEU A 8 -6.45 3.84 2.03
C LEU A 8 -5.40 4.18 3.07
N PHE A 9 -5.34 5.46 3.43
CA PHE A 9 -4.45 5.99 4.46
C PHE A 9 -5.28 6.79 5.45
N THR A 10 -4.95 6.68 6.72
CA THR A 10 -5.58 7.45 7.78
C THR A 10 -4.60 7.66 8.93
N THR A 11 -4.95 8.55 9.86
CA THR A 11 -4.23 8.74 11.12
C THR A 11 -5.13 8.38 12.28
N VAL A 12 -4.67 7.48 13.14
CA VAL A 12 -5.36 7.10 14.38
C VAL A 12 -4.42 7.35 15.55
N ASN A 13 -4.86 8.15 16.53
CA ASN A 13 -4.04 8.52 17.70
C ASN A 13 -2.64 9.05 17.32
N GLY A 14 -2.57 9.87 16.26
CA GLY A 14 -1.32 10.45 15.75
C GLY A 14 -0.42 9.49 14.96
N LYS A 15 -0.82 8.22 14.78
CA LYS A 15 -0.05 7.23 14.01
C LYS A 15 -0.70 6.97 12.65
N PRO A 16 0.07 7.01 11.54
CA PRO A 16 -0.47 6.67 10.23
C PRO A 16 -0.71 5.16 10.09
N LEU A 17 -1.85 4.80 9.50
CA LEU A 17 -2.25 3.44 9.15
C LEU A 17 -2.61 3.38 7.67
N THR A 18 -2.38 2.23 7.05
CA THR A 18 -2.78 1.96 5.67
C THR A 18 -3.38 0.57 5.52
N VAL A 19 -4.38 0.47 4.65
CA VAL A 19 -4.93 -0.80 4.15
C VAL A 19 -4.92 -0.72 2.63
N ILE A 20 -4.43 -1.78 2.00
CA ILE A 20 -4.42 -1.88 0.53
C ILE A 20 -5.10 -3.18 0.12
N ALA A 21 -5.97 -3.09 -0.88
CA ALA A 21 -6.66 -4.23 -1.49
C ALA A 21 -6.39 -4.26 -3.00
N THR A 22 -6.27 -5.46 -3.54
CA THR A 22 -6.10 -5.70 -4.98
C THR A 22 -7.06 -6.79 -5.45
N ASN A 23 -7.65 -6.60 -6.63
CA ASN A 23 -8.49 -7.64 -7.24
C ASN A 23 -7.65 -8.68 -7.99
N ASP A 24 -8.27 -9.79 -8.40
CA ASP A 24 -7.61 -10.91 -9.05
C ASP A 24 -6.81 -10.47 -10.29
N ALA A 25 -7.42 -9.65 -11.15
CA ALA A 25 -6.78 -9.11 -12.36
C ALA A 25 -5.56 -8.22 -12.07
N ALA A 26 -5.52 -7.53 -10.93
CA ALA A 26 -4.32 -6.79 -10.50
C ALA A 26 -3.23 -7.75 -10.00
N ARG A 27 -3.60 -8.78 -9.25
CA ARG A 27 -2.64 -9.78 -8.73
C ARG A 27 -2.02 -10.64 -9.81
N GLU A 28 -2.77 -10.98 -10.86
CA GLU A 28 -2.27 -11.63 -12.08
C GLU A 28 -1.18 -10.79 -12.77
N ARG A 29 -1.22 -9.46 -12.59
CA ARG A 29 -0.18 -8.53 -13.06
C ARG A 29 0.92 -8.27 -12.02
N GLY A 30 1.03 -9.09 -10.98
CA GLY A 30 2.05 -8.96 -9.95
C GLY A 30 1.76 -7.91 -8.86
N LEU A 31 0.65 -7.18 -8.94
CA LEU A 31 0.28 -6.17 -7.94
C LEU A 31 -0.32 -6.83 -6.70
N LYS A 32 0.53 -7.31 -5.80
CA LYS A 32 0.11 -7.93 -4.52
C LYS A 32 -0.02 -6.88 -3.43
N ALA A 33 -1.13 -6.89 -2.70
CA ALA A 33 -1.40 -5.94 -1.61
C ALA A 33 -0.30 -5.93 -0.54
N GLY A 34 0.23 -7.10 -0.17
CA GLY A 34 1.31 -7.22 0.81
C GLY A 34 2.59 -6.45 0.44
N ASP A 35 2.94 -6.37 -0.84
CA ASP A 35 4.15 -5.70 -1.31
C ASP A 35 3.95 -4.18 -1.38
N LEU A 36 2.76 -3.75 -1.81
CA LEU A 36 2.35 -2.35 -1.79
C LEU A 36 2.32 -1.80 -0.35
N VAL A 37 1.78 -2.56 0.60
CA VAL A 37 1.73 -2.18 2.02
C VAL A 37 3.12 -2.10 2.63
N ARG A 38 4.01 -3.04 2.32
CA ARG A 38 5.40 -2.99 2.81
C ARG A 38 6.09 -1.72 2.34
N THR A 39 5.86 -1.33 1.10
CA THR A 39 6.39 -0.09 0.52
C THR A 39 5.84 1.14 1.26
N ALA A 40 4.52 1.24 1.37
CA ALA A 40 3.85 2.33 2.10
C ALA A 40 4.32 2.43 3.57
N ALA A 41 4.27 1.31 4.30
CA ALA A 41 4.59 1.27 5.73
C ALA A 41 6.06 1.62 6.00
N LYS A 42 6.99 1.22 5.12
CA LYS A 42 8.40 1.60 5.23
C LYS A 42 8.57 3.11 5.08
N THR A 43 7.90 3.74 4.11
CA THR A 43 7.90 5.19 3.94
C THR A 43 7.32 5.92 5.16
N LEU A 44 6.27 5.36 5.76
CA LEU A 44 5.67 5.87 7.01
C LEU A 44 6.56 5.66 8.26
N GLY A 45 7.72 5.01 8.12
CA GLY A 45 8.63 4.72 9.24
C GLY A 45 8.16 3.55 10.12
N GLY A 46 7.50 2.55 9.54
CA GLY A 46 7.06 1.35 10.24
C GLY A 46 7.08 0.10 9.38
N GLY A 47 6.06 -0.74 9.57
CA GLY A 47 5.97 -2.06 8.97
C GLY A 47 4.54 -2.49 8.72
N GLY A 48 4.39 -3.59 7.99
CA GLY A 48 3.09 -4.10 7.61
C GLY A 48 3.19 -5.43 6.89
N GLY A 49 2.04 -6.01 6.58
CA GLY A 49 1.93 -7.29 5.92
C GLY A 49 0.48 -7.71 5.73
N GLY A 50 0.30 -8.89 5.15
CA GLY A 50 -1.01 -9.42 4.83
C GLY A 50 -0.93 -10.37 3.65
N LYS A 51 -2.10 -10.72 3.14
CA LYS A 51 -2.25 -11.62 2.00
C LYS A 51 -2.09 -10.84 0.69
N PRO A 52 -1.93 -11.54 -0.46
CA PRO A 52 -1.85 -10.89 -1.76
C PRO A 52 -3.08 -10.05 -2.12
N ASP A 53 -4.27 -10.42 -1.65
CA ASP A 53 -5.55 -9.74 -1.91
C ASP A 53 -5.76 -8.52 -1.02
N VAL A 54 -5.49 -8.64 0.29
CA VAL A 54 -5.61 -7.53 1.25
C VAL A 54 -4.46 -7.55 2.25
N ALA A 55 -3.90 -6.38 2.53
CA ALA A 55 -2.85 -6.19 3.51
C ALA A 55 -3.02 -4.89 4.29
N GLN A 56 -2.34 -4.81 5.44
CA GLN A 56 -2.38 -3.64 6.32
C GLN A 56 -1.01 -3.31 6.90
N GLY A 57 -0.78 -2.04 7.19
CA GLY A 57 0.45 -1.57 7.79
C GLY A 57 0.29 -0.19 8.40
N GLY A 58 1.40 0.38 8.84
CA GLY A 58 1.42 1.71 9.39
C GLY A 58 2.84 2.13 9.79
N GLY A 59 2.93 3.28 10.44
CA GLY A 59 4.21 3.83 10.86
C GLY A 59 4.10 4.80 12.01
N GLN A 60 5.14 5.61 12.18
CA GLN A 60 5.20 6.64 13.22
C GLN A 60 5.22 8.07 12.64
N ASN A 61 5.38 8.22 11.33
CA ASN A 61 5.50 9.52 10.67
C ASN A 61 4.23 9.88 9.87
N PRO A 62 3.23 10.55 10.47
CA PRO A 62 2.02 10.97 9.75
C PRO A 62 2.30 12.01 8.65
N ALA A 63 3.40 12.76 8.73
CA ALA A 63 3.75 13.73 7.69
C ALA A 63 4.20 13.07 6.38
N ALA A 64 4.60 11.78 6.43
CA ALA A 64 5.02 11.01 5.25
C ALA A 64 3.87 10.32 4.49
N ILE A 65 2.60 10.62 4.82
CA ILE A 65 1.46 10.00 4.11
C ILE A 65 1.48 10.32 2.61
N GLY A 66 1.79 11.56 2.23
CA GLY A 66 1.91 11.94 0.81
C GLY A 66 2.98 11.11 0.09
N ASP A 67 4.18 11.05 0.68
CA ASP A 67 5.28 10.24 0.15
C ASP A 67 4.93 8.74 0.05
N ALA A 68 4.13 8.22 1.00
CA ALA A 68 3.67 6.84 0.99
C ALA A 68 2.67 6.57 -0.14
N VAL A 69 1.79 7.53 -0.47
CA VAL A 69 0.91 7.46 -1.64
C VAL A 69 1.76 7.42 -2.91
N ASP A 70 2.69 8.37 -3.08
CA ASP A 70 3.56 8.45 -4.26
C ASP A 70 4.40 7.18 -4.44
N ALA A 71 4.89 6.60 -3.35
CA ALA A 71 5.65 5.35 -3.38
C ALA A 71 4.78 4.16 -3.84
N VAL A 72 3.52 4.09 -3.41
CA VAL A 72 2.58 3.06 -3.88
C VAL A 72 2.26 3.27 -5.35
N GLU A 73 1.96 4.49 -5.79
CA GLU A 73 1.66 4.79 -7.20
C GLU A 73 2.84 4.44 -8.11
N ARG A 74 4.07 4.80 -7.71
CA ARG A 74 5.29 4.45 -8.45
C ARG A 74 5.46 2.94 -8.56
N LEU A 75 5.28 2.19 -7.46
CA LEU A 75 5.40 0.73 -7.49
C LEU A 75 4.32 0.10 -8.39
N VAL A 76 3.09 0.63 -8.37
CA VAL A 76 2.04 0.19 -9.29
C VAL A 76 2.46 0.44 -10.73
N ALA A 77 2.94 1.64 -11.05
CA ALA A 77 3.36 2.00 -12.41
C ALA A 77 4.53 1.15 -12.92
N ASP A 78 5.50 0.81 -12.07
CA ASP A 78 6.66 0.00 -12.45
C ASP A 78 6.32 -1.49 -12.59
N THR A 79 5.44 -2.02 -11.74
CA THR A 79 5.00 -3.43 -11.80
C THR A 79 4.02 -3.68 -12.95
N ALA A 80 3.26 -2.64 -13.35
CA ALA A 80 2.24 -2.73 -14.39
C ALA A 80 2.78 -2.61 -15.83
N LYS A 81 4.08 -2.34 -16.01
CA LYS A 81 4.77 -2.41 -17.31
C LYS A 81 4.84 -3.84 -17.81
#